data_AF-A0A9E2VNT1-F1
#
_entry.id   AF-A0A9E2VNT1-F1
#
_cell.length_a   1.000
_cell.length_b   1.000
_cell.length_c   1.000
_cell.angle_alpha   90.00
_cell.angle_beta   90.00
_cell.angle_gamma   90.00
#
_symmetry.space_group_name_H-M   'P 1'
#
loop_
_entity.id
_entity.type
_entity.pdbx_description
1 polymer ?
#
loop_
_entity_poly.entity_id
_entity_poly.type
_entity_poly.pdbx_seq_one_letter_code
_entity_poly.pdbx_strand_id
1 'polypeptide(L)'
;METPAYAIGQAVFIRTDTPDYAEETVPFQTLEEMVKVCAAPRPNAVLEKVLVYSLVNGEPCALTLGFMSATKGQRPDNLQPAHE
;
A
#
# COMPACT_ATOMS: atom_id res chain seq x y z
N MET A 1 -24.81 8.17 17.94
CA MET A 1 -24.89 7.12 16.90
C MET A 1 -23.55 6.43 16.91
N GLU A 2 -23.51 5.18 17.37
CA GLU A 2 -22.31 4.36 17.32
C GLU A 2 -21.98 4.10 15.85
N THR A 3 -20.89 4.67 15.36
CA THR A 3 -20.38 4.43 14.02
C THR A 3 -20.09 2.93 13.90
N PRO A 4 -20.59 2.24 12.87
CA PRO A 4 -20.42 0.81 12.77
C PRO A 4 -18.93 0.49 12.54
N ALA A 5 -18.46 -0.61 13.13
CA ALA A 5 -17.08 -1.09 13.19
C ALA A 5 -16.52 -1.58 11.82
N TYR A 6 -16.87 -0.91 10.73
CA TYR A 6 -16.38 -1.22 9.39
C TYR A 6 -15.13 -0.38 9.08
N ALA A 7 -14.13 -1.03 8.49
CA ALA A 7 -12.95 -0.34 7.98
C ALA A 7 -13.38 0.72 6.94
N ILE A 8 -12.90 1.95 7.11
CA ILE A 8 -13.12 3.04 6.15
C ILE A 8 -12.12 2.99 5.00
N GLY A 9 -11.16 2.06 5.04
CA GLY A 9 -10.16 1.88 4.01
C GLY A 9 -9.15 0.79 4.33
N GLN A 10 -8.19 0.64 3.42
CA GLN A 10 -7.12 -0.34 3.51
C GLN A 10 -5.84 0.17 2.83
N ALA A 11 -4.71 -0.09 3.46
CA ALA A 11 -3.38 0.13 2.92
C ALA A 11 -2.85 -1.20 2.36
N VAL A 12 -2.34 -1.19 1.14
CA VAL A 12 -1.79 -2.36 0.47
C VAL A 12 -0.28 -2.19 0.34
N PHE A 13 0.42 -3.20 0.83
CA PHE A 13 1.86 -3.31 0.80
C PHE A 13 2.27 -4.45 -0.13
N ILE A 14 3.42 -4.28 -0.78
CA ILE A 14 4.04 -5.33 -1.59
C ILE A 14 5.19 -5.95 -0.79
N ARG A 15 5.16 -7.27 -0.64
CA ARG A 15 6.23 -8.06 -0.03
C ARG A 15 7.45 -8.11 -0.95
N THR A 16 8.57 -7.59 -0.50
CA THR A 16 9.83 -7.57 -1.25
C THR A 16 10.70 -8.80 -1.03
N ASP A 17 10.33 -9.67 -0.10
CA ASP A 17 11.04 -10.93 0.21
C ASP A 17 10.46 -12.15 -0.52
N THR A 18 9.36 -11.98 -1.25
CA THR A 18 8.76 -13.03 -2.07
C THR A 18 9.03 -12.77 -3.55
N PRO A 19 9.37 -13.80 -4.36
CA PRO A 19 9.69 -13.62 -5.78
C PRO A 19 8.49 -13.12 -6.60
N ASP A 20 7.26 -13.37 -6.13
CA ASP A 20 6.02 -12.98 -6.81
C ASP A 20 5.41 -11.67 -6.29
N TYR A 21 6.14 -10.92 -5.45
CA TYR A 21 5.69 -9.62 -4.93
C TYR A 21 4.28 -9.66 -4.30
N ALA A 22 4.06 -10.60 -3.38
CA ALA A 22 2.74 -10.81 -2.78
C ALA A 22 2.17 -9.52 -2.14
N GLU A 23 0.87 -9.27 -2.33
CA GLU A 23 0.16 -8.15 -1.70
C GLU A 23 -0.24 -8.50 -0.25
N GLU A 24 0.06 -7.61 0.69
CA GLU A 24 -0.40 -7.66 2.08
C GLU A 24 -1.30 -6.46 2.32
N THR A 25 -2.52 -6.70 2.81
CA THR A 25 -3.52 -5.66 3.01
C THR A 25 -3.78 -5.43 4.49
N VAL A 26 -3.78 -4.17 4.90
CA VAL A 26 -4.02 -3.75 6.29
C VAL A 26 -5.20 -2.78 6.34
N PRO A 27 -6.34 -3.18 6.95
CA PRO A 27 -7.49 -2.31 7.10
C PRO A 27 -7.23 -1.21 8.13
N PHE A 28 -7.94 -0.09 7.99
CA PHE A 28 -8.00 0.97 8.99
C PHE A 28 -9.41 1.55 9.10
N GLN A 29 -9.78 2.03 10.29
CA GLN A 29 -11.10 2.56 10.62
C GLN A 29 -11.11 4.09 10.76
N THR A 30 -9.94 4.71 10.90
CA THR A 30 -9.80 6.17 11.04
C THR A 30 -8.66 6.70 10.18
N LEU A 31 -8.69 8.01 9.89
CA LEU A 31 -7.58 8.68 9.22
C LEU A 31 -6.29 8.63 10.05
N GLU A 32 -6.40 8.68 11.38
CA GLU A 32 -5.23 8.61 12.26
C GLU A 32 -4.59 7.21 12.25
N GLU A 33 -5.41 6.16 12.21
CA GLU A 33 -4.94 4.79 12.01
C GLU A 33 -4.33 4.59 10.62
N MET A 34 -4.93 5.15 9.56
CA MET A 34 -4.35 5.15 8.23
C MET A 34 -2.93 5.75 8.25
N VAL A 35 -2.75 6.91 8.88
CA VAL A 35 -1.44 7.56 9.00
C VAL A 35 -0.46 6.67 9.76
N LYS A 36 -0.87 6.06 10.88
CA LYS A 36 -0.02 5.14 11.65
C LYS A 36 0.40 3.92 10.82
N VAL A 37 -0.53 3.31 10.08
CA VAL A 37 -0.27 2.14 9.22
C VAL A 37 0.69 2.50 8.09
N CYS A 38 0.50 3.63 7.42
CA CYS A 38 1.29 4.04 6.26
C CYS A 38 2.67 4.61 6.62
N ALA A 39 2.81 5.27 7.78
CA ALA A 39 4.06 5.90 8.20
C ALA A 39 5.02 4.93 8.90
N ALA A 40 4.51 3.81 9.43
CA ALA A 40 5.33 2.82 10.11
C ALA A 40 6.21 2.05 9.09
N PRO A 41 7.55 2.05 9.25
CA PRO A 41 8.42 1.21 8.43
C PRO A 41 8.07 -0.27 8.64
N ARG A 42 7.97 -1.02 7.53
CA ARG A 42 7.70 -2.45 7.56
C ARG A 42 8.87 -3.22 6.95
N PRO A 43 9.47 -4.18 7.68
CA PRO A 43 10.48 -5.05 7.12
C PRO A 43 9.93 -5.80 5.91
N ASN A 44 10.70 -5.82 4.82
CA ASN A 44 10.38 -6.54 3.59
C ASN A 44 9.03 -6.17 2.96
N ALA A 45 8.52 -4.96 3.20
CA ALA A 45 7.25 -4.52 2.65
C ALA A 45 7.30 -3.03 2.28
N VAL A 46 6.76 -2.69 1.11
CA VAL A 46 6.70 -1.32 0.60
C VAL A 46 5.24 -0.95 0.37
N LEU A 47 4.83 0.25 0.78
CA LEU A 47 3.48 0.76 0.53
C LEU A 47 3.28 1.01 -0.97
N GLU A 48 2.27 0.36 -1.55
CA GLU A 48 1.95 0.45 -2.99
C GLU A 48 0.71 1.31 -3.23
N LYS A 49 -0.36 1.11 -2.46
CA LYS A 49 -1.61 1.85 -2.63
C LYS A 49 -2.40 1.97 -1.34
N VAL A 50 -3.21 3.02 -1.23
CA VAL A 50 -4.19 3.23 -0.17
C VAL A 50 -5.57 3.38 -0.81
N LEU A 51 -6.53 2.60 -0.33
CA LEU A 51 -7.93 2.67 -0.73
C LEU A 51 -8.75 3.23 0.43
N VAL A 52 -9.58 4.24 0.17
CA VAL A 52 -10.50 4.85 1.14
C VAL A 52 -11.92 4.79 0.59
N TYR A 53 -12.84 4.29 1.39
CA TYR A 53 -14.26 4.17 1.08
C TYR A 53 -15.04 5.24 1.83
N SER A 54 -15.96 5.91 1.13
CA SER A 54 -16.80 6.93 1.72
C SER A 54 -18.19 6.94 1.07
N LEU A 55 -19.18 7.47 1.79
CA LEU A 55 -20.48 7.81 1.23
C LEU A 55 -20.55 9.33 1.10
N VAL A 56 -20.62 9.84 -0.13
CA VAL A 56 -20.76 11.27 -0.41
C VAL A 56 -22.16 11.51 -0.95
N ASN A 57 -22.98 12.29 -0.24
CA ASN A 57 -24.39 12.52 -0.59
C ASN A 57 -25.23 11.24 -0.76
N GLY A 58 -24.89 10.17 -0.03
CA GLY A 58 -25.56 8.87 -0.14
C GLY A 58 -25.05 7.98 -1.28
N GLU A 59 -24.11 8.46 -2.08
CA GLU A 59 -23.48 7.66 -3.14
C GLU A 59 -22.15 7.06 -2.67
N PRO A 60 -21.90 5.76 -2.93
CA PRO A 60 -20.62 5.12 -2.60
C PRO A 60 -19.50 5.66 -3.49
N CYS A 61 -18.43 6.12 -2.84
CA CYS A 61 -17.23 6.63 -3.46
C CYS A 61 -16.00 5.87 -2.92
N ALA A 62 -15.06 5.57 -3.81
CA ALA A 62 -13.78 4.99 -3.47
C ALA A 62 -12.65 5.88 -4.01
N LEU A 63 -11.77 6.33 -3.12
CA LEU A 63 -10.52 7.01 -3.47
C LEU A 63 -9.38 6.01 -3.44
N THR A 64 -8.62 5.91 -4.52
CA THR A 64 -7.39 5.10 -4.58
C THR A 64 -6.18 6.02 -4.79
N LEU A 65 -5.22 5.95 -3.89
CA LEU A 65 -3.93 6.63 -3.98
C LEU A 65 -2.85 5.60 -4.28
N GLY A 66 -2.27 5.65 -5.48
CA GLY A 66 -1.16 4.78 -5.88
C GLY A 66 0.19 5.45 -5.65
N PHE A 67 1.14 4.72 -5.08
CA PHE A 67 2.50 5.17 -4.81
C PHE A 67 3.45 4.44 -5.75
N MET A 68 3.97 5.15 -6.75
CA MET A 68 4.98 4.57 -7.63
C MET A 68 6.37 4.78 -7.02
N SER A 69 7.01 3.71 -6.58
CA SER A 69 8.46 3.75 -6.31
C SER A 69 9.22 3.70 -7.63
N ALA A 70 10.00 4.74 -7.94
CA ALA A 70 10.91 4.76 -9.09
C ALA A 70 12.03 3.70 -8.99
N THR A 71 12.20 3.10 -7.80
CA THR A 71 13.15 2.03 -7.54
C THR A 71 12.41 0.71 -7.32
N LYS A 72 11.72 0.20 -8.36
CA LYS A 72 11.70 -1.26 -8.51
C LYS A 72 13.17 -1.63 -8.71
N GLY A 73 13.86 -1.97 -7.61
CA GLY A 73 15.31 -2.14 -7.57
C GLY A 73 15.78 -2.84 -8.83
N GLN A 74 16.71 -2.21 -9.56
CA GLN A 74 17.29 -2.85 -10.72
C GLN A 74 17.76 -4.23 -10.29
N ARG A 75 17.28 -5.29 -10.97
CA ARG A 75 17.82 -6.63 -10.75
C ARG A 75 19.34 -6.52 -10.95
N PRO A 76 20.17 -6.97 -10.00
CA PRO A 76 21.62 -7.02 -10.18
C PRO A 76 22.03 -7.76 -11.47
N ASP A 77 21.19 -8.67 -11.97
CA ASP A 77 21.41 -9.41 -13.23
C ASP A 77 21.34 -8.57 -14.51
N ASN A 78 21.01 -7.27 -14.44
CA ASN A 78 21.12 -6.36 -15.59
C ASN A 78 22.46 -5.61 -15.65
N LEU A 79 23.40 -5.88 -14.74
CA LEU A 79 24.81 -5.51 -14.95
C LEU A 79 25.38 -6.44 -16.01
N GLN A 80 25.27 -6.05 -17.29
CA GLN A 80 26.08 -6.64 -18.33
C GLN A 80 27.55 -6.62 -17.85
N PRO A 81 28.28 -7.75 -17.89
CA PRO A 81 29.71 -7.71 -17.64
C PRO A 81 30.32 -6.74 -18.66
N ALA A 82 31.01 -5.72 -18.17
CA ALA A 82 31.81 -4.86 -19.02
C ALA A 82 32.79 -5.76 -19.77
N HIS A 83 32.61 -5.84 -21.09
CA HIS A 83 33.57 -6.50 -21.96
C HIS A 83 34.93 -5.79 -21.81
N GLU A 84 35.96 -6.58 -21.51
CA GLU A 84 37.39 -6.21 -21.55
C GLU A 84 37.81 -5.59 -22.88
#